data_AF-A0A8J4EHL6-F1
#
_entry.id   AF-A0A8J4EHL6-F1
#
_cell.length_a   1.000
_cell.length_b   1.000
_cell.length_c   1.000
_cell.angle_alpha   90.00
_cell.angle_beta   90.00
_cell.angle_gamma   90.00
#
_symmetry.space_group_name_H-M   'P 1'
#
loop_
_entity.id
_entity.type
_entity.pdbx_description
1 polymer ?
#
loop_
_entity_poly.entity_id
_entity_poly.type
_entity_poly.pdbx_seq_one_letter_code
_entity_poly.pdbx_strand_id
1 'polypeptide(L)'
;MTTNTLVKDADVSLPRLYALRFGYSVLAIGLAFETWPVVLHHDPSWRGTESLVYCILAALSILSFVGLRHPVTMLPLLVFESVWKVIWLGAVALPAWLSDRMDDETWGYTISCLLVVIFLAVVPWPYVVRQYLLTPGERWR
;
A
#
# COMPACT_ATOMS: atom_id res chain seq x y z
N MET A 1 27.09 23.70 -22.60
CA MET A 1 26.98 23.93 -21.15
C MET A 1 25.85 24.94 -20.97
N THR A 2 24.65 24.63 -20.48
CA THR A 2 24.21 23.67 -19.45
C THR A 2 22.77 23.20 -19.76
N THR A 3 22.63 21.93 -20.10
CA THR A 3 21.38 21.16 -20.13
C THR A 3 21.08 20.67 -18.71
N ASN A 4 20.22 21.33 -17.92
CA ASN A 4 19.56 20.68 -16.76
C ASN A 4 18.44 21.44 -16.02
N THR A 5 17.69 22.35 -16.65
CA THR A 5 16.64 23.13 -15.92
C THR A 5 15.20 22.76 -16.28
N LEU A 6 14.97 21.71 -17.08
CA LEU A 6 13.61 21.32 -17.50
C LEU A 6 13.00 20.13 -16.73
N VAL A 7 13.65 19.67 -15.66
CA VAL A 7 12.93 18.95 -14.60
C VAL A 7 12.50 20.00 -13.60
N LYS A 8 11.45 20.73 -13.96
CA LYS A 8 10.71 21.58 -13.04
C LYS A 8 10.30 20.67 -11.89
N ASP A 9 10.99 20.80 -10.76
CA ASP A 9 10.60 20.21 -9.50
C ASP A 9 9.09 20.34 -9.39
N ALA A 10 8.39 19.21 -9.47
CA ALA A 10 7.01 19.17 -9.09
C ALA A 10 7.04 19.59 -7.61
N ASP A 11 6.71 20.86 -7.36
CA ASP A 11 6.67 21.50 -6.05
C ASP A 11 5.59 20.79 -5.21
N VAL A 12 5.90 19.56 -4.79
CA VAL A 12 5.11 18.81 -3.85
C VAL A 12 5.32 19.53 -2.54
N SER A 13 4.31 20.30 -2.15
CA SER A 13 4.29 21.06 -0.90
C SER A 13 4.88 20.22 0.24
N LEU A 14 5.85 20.76 0.99
CA LEU A 14 6.48 20.12 2.15
C LEU A 14 5.51 19.31 3.05
N PRO A 15 4.31 19.81 3.43
CA PRO A 15 3.37 19.03 4.23
C PRO A 15 2.91 17.73 3.56
N ARG A 16 2.71 17.72 2.24
CA ARG A 16 2.33 16.52 1.48
C ARG A 16 3.45 15.49 1.46
N LEU A 17 4.70 15.94 1.40
CA LEU A 17 5.86 15.06 1.45
C LEU A 17 5.99 14.40 2.84
N TYR A 18 5.78 15.15 3.91
CA TYR A 18 5.75 14.60 5.27
C TYR A 18 4.57 13.64 5.48
N ALA A 19 3.38 13.97 4.98
CA ALA A 19 2.22 13.08 5.02
C ALA A 19 2.51 11.76 4.32
N LEU A 20 3.12 11.80 3.12
CA LEU A 20 3.52 10.59 2.41
C LEU A 20 4.53 9.76 3.19
N ARG A 21 5.59 10.38 3.74
CA ARG A 21 6.57 9.68 4.59
C ARG A 21 5.90 9.04 5.80
N PHE A 22 4.96 9.75 6.43
CA PHE A 22 4.17 9.19 7.53
C PHE A 22 3.37 7.96 7.07
N GLY A 23 2.69 8.03 5.92
CA GLY A 23 2.01 6.88 5.32
C GLY A 23 2.94 5.69 5.09
N TYR A 24 4.13 5.92 4.52
CA TYR A 24 5.13 4.85 4.34
C TYR A 24 5.64 4.30 5.67
N SER A 25 5.83 5.12 6.71
CA SER A 25 6.25 4.65 8.03
C SER A 25 5.19 3.75 8.65
N VAL A 26 3.92 4.16 8.58
CA VAL A 26 2.80 3.36 9.08
C VAL A 26 2.72 2.04 8.33
N LEU A 27 2.85 2.06 7.00
CA LEU A 27 2.85 0.84 6.18
C LEU A 27 4.02 -0.09 6.52
N ALA A 28 5.24 0.45 6.57
CA ALA A 28 6.45 -0.31 6.84
C ALA A 28 6.38 -1.02 8.18
N ILE A 29 6.05 -0.26 9.22
CA ILE A 29 6.01 -0.73 10.60
C ILE A 29 4.83 -1.69 10.79
N GLY A 30 3.64 -1.33 10.28
CA GLY A 30 2.45 -2.17 10.38
C GLY A 30 2.67 -3.56 9.77
N LEU A 31 3.15 -3.61 8.52
CA LEU A 31 3.46 -4.87 7.85
C LEU A 31 4.64 -5.59 8.49
N ALA A 32 5.63 -4.87 9.01
CA ALA A 32 6.75 -5.49 9.71
C ALA A 32 6.26 -6.30 10.92
N PHE A 33 5.41 -5.71 11.76
CA PHE A 33 4.85 -6.38 12.93
C PHE A 33 3.87 -7.49 12.58
N GLU A 34 3.03 -7.29 11.57
CA GLU A 34 2.01 -8.27 11.19
C GLU A 34 2.61 -9.49 10.49
N THR A 35 3.56 -9.27 9.56
CA THR A 35 3.99 -10.31 8.63
C THR A 35 5.27 -11.02 9.08
N TRP A 36 6.26 -10.32 9.63
CA TRP A 36 7.57 -10.93 9.89
C TRP A 36 7.57 -11.99 11.00
N PRO A 37 6.76 -11.91 12.07
CA PRO A 37 6.68 -13.00 13.03
C PRO A 37 6.26 -14.32 12.38
N VAL A 38 5.28 -14.27 11.47
CA VAL A 38 4.78 -15.43 10.72
C VAL A 38 5.84 -15.96 9.76
N VAL A 39 6.52 -15.08 9.02
CA VAL A 39 7.58 -15.45 8.07
C VAL A 39 8.79 -16.06 8.76
N LEU A 40 9.17 -15.58 9.95
CA LEU A 40 10.35 -16.06 10.67
C LEU A 40 10.07 -17.35 11.46
N HIS A 41 8.92 -17.46 12.14
CA HIS A 41 8.64 -18.59 13.03
C HIS A 41 8.02 -19.80 12.32
N HIS A 42 7.72 -19.72 11.01
CA HIS A 42 7.22 -20.84 10.20
C HIS A 42 6.01 -21.55 10.84
N ASP A 43 5.01 -20.76 11.23
CA ASP A 43 3.80 -21.23 11.93
C ASP A 43 2.98 -22.22 11.06
N PRO A 44 2.20 -23.18 11.59
CA PRO A 44 1.45 -24.16 10.78
C PRO A 44 0.43 -23.56 9.79
N SER A 45 -0.01 -22.31 9.98
CA SER A 45 -0.84 -21.55 9.01
C SER A 45 -0.13 -21.30 7.68
N TRP A 46 1.19 -21.51 7.59
CA TRP A 46 1.96 -21.42 6.35
C TRP A 46 1.61 -22.45 5.27
N ARG A 47 0.77 -23.44 5.55
CA ARG A 47 0.53 -24.57 4.64
C ARG A 47 -0.60 -24.27 3.65
N GLY A 48 -0.46 -23.23 2.84
CA GLY A 48 -1.47 -22.86 1.83
C GLY A 48 -1.14 -21.60 1.04
N THR A 49 -2.12 -21.08 0.31
CA THR A 49 -2.01 -19.82 -0.46
C THR A 49 -1.76 -18.60 0.42
N GLU A 50 -2.05 -18.68 1.73
CA GLU A 50 -1.74 -17.65 2.72
C GLU A 50 -0.23 -17.35 2.81
N SER A 51 0.62 -18.37 2.66
CA SER A 51 2.08 -18.17 2.63
C SER A 51 2.52 -17.22 1.51
N LEU A 52 1.85 -17.30 0.35
CA LEU A 52 2.11 -16.41 -0.78
C LEU A 52 1.74 -14.96 -0.42
N VAL A 53 0.62 -14.76 0.28
CA VAL A 53 0.17 -13.45 0.75
C VAL A 53 1.18 -12.86 1.73
N TYR A 54 1.61 -13.62 2.74
CA TYR A 54 2.63 -13.16 3.69
C TYR A 54 3.95 -12.82 3.00
N CYS A 55 4.40 -13.61 2.02
CA CYS A 55 5.61 -13.28 1.25
C CYS A 55 5.46 -11.97 0.45
N ILE A 56 4.30 -11.74 -0.18
CA ILE A 56 4.01 -10.50 -0.90
C ILE A 56 3.97 -9.30 0.05
N LEU A 57 3.33 -9.44 1.21
CA LEU A 57 3.26 -8.39 2.23
C LEU A 57 4.62 -8.10 2.87
N ALA A 58 5.46 -9.13 3.06
CA ALA A 58 6.83 -8.95 3.54
C ALA A 58 7.67 -8.16 2.52
N ALA A 59 7.55 -8.48 1.23
CA ALA A 59 8.20 -7.73 0.17
C ALA A 59 7.69 -6.28 0.11
N LEU A 60 6.38 -6.07 0.28
CA LEU A 60 5.76 -4.75 0.35
C LEU A 60 6.29 -3.94 1.54
N SER A 61 6.46 -4.58 2.70
CA SER A 61 7.11 -3.99 3.88
C SER A 61 8.53 -3.53 3.55
N ILE A 62 9.35 -4.37 2.93
CA ILE A 62 10.73 -4.00 2.53
C ILE A 62 10.73 -2.80 1.58
N LEU A 63 9.88 -2.83 0.54
CA LEU A 63 9.78 -1.74 -0.44
C LEU A 63 9.26 -0.44 0.16
N SER A 64 8.44 -0.51 1.21
CA SER A 64 7.93 0.69 1.88
C SER A 64 9.04 1.48 2.59
N PHE A 65 10.12 0.84 3.03
CA PHE A 65 11.33 1.54 3.52
C PHE A 65 12.00 2.35 2.40
N VAL A 66 11.99 1.86 1.16
CA VAL A 66 12.46 2.62 0.00
C VAL A 66 11.54 3.82 -0.27
N GLY A 67 10.23 3.64 -0.05
CA GLY A 67 9.23 4.71 -0.09
C GLY A 67 9.49 5.86 0.89
N LEU A 68 10.10 5.60 2.06
CA LEU A 68 10.51 6.68 2.98
C LEU A 68 11.55 7.63 2.36
N ARG A 69 12.47 7.08 1.57
CA ARG A 69 13.51 7.85 0.87
C ARG A 69 12.97 8.52 -0.39
N HIS A 70 12.12 7.83 -1.16
CA HIS A 70 11.58 8.28 -2.44
C HIS A 70 10.04 8.23 -2.48
N PRO A 71 9.34 9.05 -1.66
CA PRO A 71 7.90 8.90 -1.43
C PRO A 71 7.03 9.17 -2.66
N VAL A 72 7.43 10.09 -3.54
CA VAL A 72 6.65 10.42 -4.74
C VAL A 72 6.83 9.35 -5.81
N THR A 73 8.06 8.88 -6.03
CA THR A 73 8.36 7.84 -7.02
C THR A 73 7.72 6.50 -6.67
N MET A 74 7.66 6.18 -5.37
CA MET A 74 7.11 4.93 -4.86
C MET A 74 5.59 5.01 -4.60
N LEU A 75 4.90 6.08 -5.01
CA LEU A 75 3.45 6.23 -4.86
C LEU A 75 2.62 5.02 -5.32
N PRO A 76 2.99 4.28 -6.39
CA PRO A 76 2.27 3.09 -6.80
C PRO A 76 2.17 2.03 -5.69
N LEU A 77 3.11 2.01 -4.75
CA LEU A 77 3.10 1.10 -3.60
C LEU A 77 1.94 1.37 -2.64
N LEU A 78 1.68 2.65 -2.31
CA LEU A 78 0.55 3.05 -1.46
C LEU A 78 -0.79 2.87 -2.18
N VAL A 79 -0.80 3.09 -3.50
CA VAL A 79 -1.98 2.83 -4.34
C VAL A 79 -2.28 1.33 -4.36
N PHE A 80 -1.27 0.49 -4.58
CA PHE A 80 -1.41 -0.96 -4.50
C PHE A 80 -1.98 -1.39 -3.16
N GLU A 81 -1.37 -0.94 -2.05
CA GLU A 81 -1.81 -1.20 -0.68
C GLU A 81 -3.29 -0.84 -0.48
N SER A 82 -3.69 0.32 -1.01
CA SER A 82 -5.06 0.79 -0.90
C SER A 82 -6.04 -0.05 -1.72
N VAL A 83 -5.66 -0.37 -2.96
CA VAL A 83 -6.52 -1.07 -3.91
C VAL A 83 -6.80 -2.49 -3.44
N TRP A 84 -5.79 -3.26 -3.02
CA TRP A 84 -6.02 -4.65 -2.63
C TRP A 84 -6.89 -4.74 -1.37
N LYS A 85 -6.71 -3.83 -0.39
CA LYS A 85 -7.56 -3.76 0.82
C LYS A 85 -8.99 -3.38 0.48
N VAL A 86 -9.20 -2.39 -0.40
CA VAL A 86 -10.55 -2.01 -0.86
C VAL A 86 -11.22 -3.16 -1.60
N ILE A 87 -10.49 -3.87 -2.46
CA ILE A 87 -11.00 -5.05 -3.17
C ILE A 87 -11.41 -6.13 -2.16
N TRP A 88 -10.54 -6.45 -1.19
CA TRP A 88 -10.84 -7.48 -0.19
C TRP A 88 -12.03 -7.10 0.69
N LEU A 89 -12.09 -5.85 1.17
CA LEU A 89 -13.23 -5.36 1.95
C LEU A 89 -14.54 -5.42 1.15
N GLY A 90 -14.51 -5.06 -0.14
CA GLY A 90 -15.71 -5.09 -0.99
C GLY A 90 -16.12 -6.49 -1.43
N ALA A 91 -15.17 -7.38 -1.69
CA ALA A 91 -15.42 -8.71 -2.25
C ALA A 91 -15.58 -9.82 -1.20
N VAL A 92 -15.00 -9.65 0.00
CA VAL A 92 -15.01 -10.65 1.07
C VAL A 92 -15.74 -10.14 2.30
N ALA A 93 -15.26 -9.07 2.92
CA ALA A 93 -15.82 -8.58 4.19
C ALA A 93 -17.27 -8.11 4.04
N LEU A 94 -17.58 -7.34 2.99
CA LEU A 94 -18.91 -6.80 2.78
C LEU A 94 -19.96 -7.91 2.55
N PRO A 95 -19.75 -8.90 1.65
CA PRO A 95 -20.67 -10.04 1.52
C PRO A 95 -20.78 -10.88 2.79
N ALA A 96 -19.68 -11.11 3.51
CA ALA A 96 -19.70 -11.87 4.77
C ALA A 96 -20.54 -11.16 5.84
N TRP A 97 -20.42 -9.83 5.92
CA TRP A 97 -21.22 -8.99 6.81
C TRP A 97 -22.71 -9.00 6.44
N LEU A 98 -23.02 -8.82 5.15
CA LEU A 98 -24.41 -8.81 4.66
C LEU A 98 -25.13 -10.16 4.78
N SER A 99 -24.38 -11.24 4.94
CA SER A 99 -24.94 -12.60 5.06
C SER A 99 -24.90 -13.17 6.49
N ASP A 100 -24.54 -12.35 7.49
CA ASP A 100 -24.34 -12.78 8.88
C ASP A 100 -23.40 -13.99 9.01
N ARG A 101 -22.42 -14.11 8.12
CA ARG A 101 -21.40 -15.19 8.08
C ARG A 101 -20.00 -14.68 8.39
N MET A 102 -19.90 -13.60 9.15
CA MET A 102 -18.61 -13.06 9.56
C MET A 102 -18.09 -13.86 10.75
N ASP A 103 -17.05 -14.66 10.52
CA ASP A 103 -16.33 -15.34 11.61
C ASP A 103 -15.28 -14.42 12.26
N ASP A 104 -14.75 -14.85 13.41
CA ASP A 104 -13.80 -14.07 14.20
C ASP A 104 -12.51 -13.77 13.43
N GLU A 105 -12.09 -14.69 12.56
CA GLU A 105 -10.88 -14.54 11.74
C GLU A 105 -11.06 -13.46 10.66
N THR A 106 -12.15 -13.55 9.89
CA THR A 106 -12.52 -12.54 8.88
C THR A 106 -12.73 -11.18 9.53
N TRP A 107 -13.28 -11.14 10.75
CA TRP A 107 -13.40 -9.91 11.52
C TRP A 107 -12.04 -9.30 11.85
N GLY A 108 -11.07 -10.11 12.29
CA GLY A 108 -9.69 -9.69 12.51
C GLY A 108 -9.06 -9.07 11.27
N TYR A 109 -9.14 -9.77 10.12
CA TYR A 109 -8.63 -9.24 8.85
C TYR A 109 -9.35 -7.97 8.40
N THR A 110 -10.66 -7.86 8.65
CA THR A 110 -11.45 -6.66 8.34
C THR A 110 -10.91 -5.46 9.10
N ILE A 111 -10.67 -5.59 10.40
CA ILE A 111 -10.10 -4.51 11.22
C ILE A 111 -8.71 -4.11 10.71
N SER A 112 -7.84 -5.07 10.40
CA SER A 112 -6.51 -4.79 9.82
C SER A 112 -6.61 -4.08 8.47
N CYS A 113 -7.59 -4.45 7.63
CA CYS A 113 -7.83 -3.80 6.34
C CYS A 113 -8.42 -2.40 6.48
N LEU A 114 -9.19 -2.10 7.53
CA LEU A 114 -9.77 -0.75 7.75
C LEU A 114 -8.71 0.34 7.95
N LEU A 115 -7.48 -0.01 8.34
CA LEU A 115 -6.36 0.93 8.36
C LEU A 115 -6.07 1.56 6.98
N VAL A 116 -6.63 1.00 5.90
CA VAL A 116 -6.56 1.58 4.55
C VAL A 116 -7.01 3.04 4.51
N VAL A 117 -7.92 3.47 5.38
CA VAL A 117 -8.41 4.85 5.44
C VAL A 117 -7.26 5.86 5.65
N ILE A 118 -6.21 5.48 6.39
CA ILE A 118 -5.03 6.31 6.58
C ILE A 118 -4.31 6.53 5.24
N PHE A 119 -4.11 5.46 4.47
CA PHE A 119 -3.47 5.55 3.16
C PHE A 119 -4.33 6.33 2.17
N LEU A 120 -5.66 6.14 2.20
CA LEU A 120 -6.59 6.93 1.40
C LEU A 120 -6.52 8.43 1.73
N ALA A 121 -6.30 8.80 2.98
CA ALA A 121 -6.17 10.21 3.38
C ALA A 121 -4.81 10.81 2.97
N VAL A 122 -3.74 10.03 3.06
CA VAL A 122 -2.37 10.48 2.79
C VAL A 122 -2.07 10.58 1.29
N VAL A 123 -2.62 9.68 0.49
CA VAL A 123 -2.33 9.60 -0.95
C VAL A 123 -2.92 10.82 -1.67
N PRO A 124 -2.12 11.57 -2.46
CA PRO A 124 -2.61 12.69 -3.22
C PRO A 124 -3.35 12.21 -4.48
N TRP A 125 -4.61 11.81 -4.36
CA TRP A 125 -5.43 11.30 -5.47
C TRP A 125 -5.43 12.15 -6.73
N PRO A 126 -5.53 13.49 -6.67
CA PRO A 126 -5.46 14.30 -7.89
C PRO A 126 -4.14 14.15 -8.63
N TYR A 127 -3.04 13.94 -7.90
CA TYR A 127 -1.74 13.65 -8.49
C TYR A 127 -1.71 12.24 -9.08
N VAL A 128 -2.22 11.22 -8.36
CA VAL A 128 -2.26 9.83 -8.85
C VAL A 128 -3.04 9.72 -10.17
N VAL A 129 -4.23 10.33 -10.24
CA VAL A 129 -5.04 10.32 -11.46
C VAL A 129 -4.31 11.02 -12.61
N ARG A 130 -3.75 12.21 -12.37
CA ARG A 130 -3.01 12.95 -13.39
C ARG A 130 -1.79 12.19 -13.89
N GLN A 131 -1.01 11.63 -12.97
CA GLN A 131 0.26 10.99 -13.29
C GLN A 131 0.08 9.61 -13.92
N TYR A 132 -0.78 8.76 -13.36
CA TYR A 132 -0.85 7.35 -13.74
C TYR A 132 -2.01 7.00 -14.68
N LEU A 133 -3.09 7.77 -14.69
CA LEU A 133 -4.25 7.49 -15.54
C LEU A 133 -4.31 8.40 -16.77
N LEU A 134 -3.91 9.68 -16.63
CA LEU A 134 -4.02 10.66 -17.70
C LEU A 134 -2.73 10.83 -18.52
N THR A 135 -1.56 10.49 -17.98
CA THR A 135 -0.30 10.56 -18.73
C THR A 135 -0.28 9.45 -19.80
N PRO A 136 0.07 9.76 -21.06
CA PRO A 136 0.26 8.74 -22.08
C PRO A 136 1.28 7.70 -21.62
N GLY A 137 0.94 6.42 -21.76
CA GLY A 137 1.85 5.33 -21.42
C GLY A 137 3.16 5.44 -22.18
N GLU A 138 4.25 4.98 -21.55
CA GLU A 138 5.55 4.93 -22.21
C GLU A 138 5.47 4.09 -23.48
N ARG A 139 6.16 4.56 -24.53
CA ARG A 139 6.19 3.88 -25.82
C ARG A 139 6.96 2.58 -25.66
N TRP A 140 6.35 1.49 -26.13
CA TRP A 140 7.04 0.24 -26.36
C TRP A 140 8.08 0.49 -27.45
N ARG A 141 9.37 0.35 -27.13
CA ARG A 141 10.47 0.34 -28.10
C ARG A 141 10.92 -1.09 -28.32
#